data_AF-A0AAW5TEY7-F1
#
_entry.id   AF-A0AAW5TEY7-F1
#
_cell.length_a   1.000
_cell.length_b   1.000
_cell.length_c   1.000
_cell.angle_alpha   90.00
_cell.angle_beta   90.00
_cell.angle_gamma   90.00
#
_symmetry.space_group_name_H-M   'P 1'
#
loop_
_entity.id
_entity.type
_entity.pdbx_description
1 polymer ?
#
loop_
_entity_poly.entity_id
_entity_poly.type
_entity_poly.pdbx_seq_one_letter_code
_entity_poly.pdbx_strand_id
1 'polypeptide(L)'
;MSLLDIAKSIKKEGFDPRKDSTNGPAPIPAGTYPVVLKKAIFNIAESDWESIQYQFEIRGGDYNGRTEFASFGTLDEWKGKSLKWAIERTMKFFIKALVLAGDNMTGNEEDGKALEEALQRKAVGSYYNLVITENKGKDGRTFRSYDLEEEVTQPITEADIDDDDFPF
;
A
#
# COMPACT_ATOMS: atom_id res chain seq x y z
N MET A 1 23.15 -1.89 10.45
CA MET A 1 23.07 -3.38 10.44
C MET A 1 24.27 -3.94 9.73
N SER A 2 24.78 -5.09 10.18
CA SER A 2 25.87 -5.80 9.50
C SER A 2 25.33 -6.79 8.45
N LEU A 3 26.19 -7.24 7.53
CA LEU A 3 25.85 -8.30 6.57
C LEU A 3 25.43 -9.61 7.28
N LEU A 4 25.95 -9.86 8.48
CA LEU A 4 25.60 -11.01 9.29
C LEU A 4 24.17 -10.93 9.83
N ASP A 5 23.70 -9.72 10.17
CA ASP A 5 22.33 -9.51 10.64
C ASP A 5 21.33 -9.75 9.52
N ILE A 6 21.67 -9.34 8.29
CA ILE A 6 20.88 -9.59 7.08
C ILE A 6 20.79 -11.10 6.79
N ALA A 7 21.91 -11.83 6.86
CA ALA A 7 21.91 -13.27 6.65
C ALA A 7 21.06 -14.04 7.68
N LYS A 8 21.03 -13.56 8.94
CA LYS A 8 20.15 -14.13 9.98
C LYS A 8 18.67 -13.87 9.69
N SER A 9 18.32 -12.69 9.17
CA SER A 9 16.94 -12.37 8.76
C SER A 9 16.48 -13.26 7.60
N ILE A 10 17.28 -13.36 6.54
CA ILE A 10 17.00 -14.22 5.36
C ILE A 10 16.75 -15.67 5.79
N LYS A 11 17.54 -16.17 6.75
CA LYS A 11 17.35 -17.52 7.31
C LYS A 11 16.08 -17.64 8.15
N LYS A 12 15.73 -16.63 8.96
CA LYS A 12 14.47 -16.61 9.74
C LYS A 12 13.24 -16.57 8.83
N GLU A 13 13.35 -15.87 7.70
CA GLU A 13 12.32 -15.78 6.66
C GLU A 13 12.14 -17.09 5.86
N GLY A 14 12.98 -18.10 6.11
CA GLY A 14 12.81 -19.44 5.55
C GLY A 14 13.36 -19.63 4.14
N PHE A 15 14.23 -18.74 3.67
CA PHE A 15 14.84 -18.82 2.34
C PHE A 15 15.58 -20.14 2.12
N ASP A 16 15.10 -20.96 1.18
CA ASP A 16 15.79 -22.14 0.65
C ASP A 16 16.68 -21.70 -0.53
N PRO A 17 18.00 -21.62 -0.36
CA PRO A 17 18.90 -21.14 -1.41
C PRO A 17 18.92 -22.03 -2.67
N ARG A 18 18.30 -23.21 -2.63
CA ARG A 18 18.21 -24.12 -3.78
C ARG A 18 16.91 -23.99 -4.56
N LYS A 19 15.90 -23.33 -4.01
CA LYS A 19 14.55 -23.27 -4.58
C LYS A 19 14.04 -21.84 -4.71
N ASP A 20 14.40 -21.00 -3.76
CA ASP A 20 13.86 -19.66 -3.65
C ASP A 20 14.66 -18.67 -4.50
N SER A 21 13.94 -17.72 -5.09
CA SER A 21 14.52 -16.72 -5.98
C SER A 21 15.36 -15.72 -5.19
N THR A 22 16.50 -15.32 -5.75
CA THR A 22 17.31 -14.21 -5.23
C THR A 22 16.69 -12.83 -5.48
N ASN A 23 15.59 -12.76 -6.23
CA ASN A 23 14.95 -11.50 -6.60
C ASN A 23 14.03 -11.02 -5.49
N GLY A 24 14.48 -10.01 -4.75
CA GLY A 24 13.69 -9.26 -3.77
C GLY A 24 13.12 -10.10 -2.62
N PRO A 25 12.74 -9.46 -1.51
CA PRO A 25 12.00 -10.17 -0.47
C PRO A 25 10.66 -10.66 -1.02
N ALA A 26 10.27 -11.89 -0.65
CA ALA A 26 9.00 -12.48 -1.04
C ALA A 26 7.81 -11.54 -0.74
N PRO A 27 6.67 -11.63 -1.47
CA PRO A 27 5.49 -10.84 -1.13
C PRO A 27 5.12 -10.99 0.35
N ILE A 28 4.67 -9.91 0.99
CA ILE A 28 4.15 -10.00 2.35
C ILE A 28 2.95 -10.98 2.35
N PRO A 29 2.76 -11.85 3.35
CA PRO A 29 1.59 -12.73 3.36
C PRO A 29 0.26 -11.98 3.39
N ALA A 30 -0.85 -12.67 3.10
CA ALA A 30 -2.18 -12.14 3.37
C ALA A 30 -2.36 -11.91 4.88
N GLY A 31 -3.05 -10.84 5.26
CA GLY A 31 -3.22 -10.41 6.64
C GLY A 31 -3.57 -8.92 6.75
N THR A 32 -3.70 -8.45 7.98
CA THR A 32 -3.93 -7.03 8.30
C THR A 32 -2.66 -6.44 8.89
N TYR A 33 -2.23 -5.31 8.33
CA TYR A 33 -0.97 -4.66 8.69
C TYR A 33 -1.21 -3.19 9.00
N PRO A 34 -0.68 -2.66 10.13
CA PRO A 34 -0.59 -1.22 10.32
C PRO A 34 0.36 -0.68 9.26
N VAL A 35 -0.04 0.37 8.56
CA VAL A 35 0.75 0.97 7.49
C VAL A 35 0.66 2.48 7.54
N VAL A 36 1.67 3.14 6.99
CA VAL A 36 1.56 4.54 6.56
C VAL A 36 1.55 4.61 5.03
N LEU A 37 0.68 5.42 4.45
CA LEU A 37 0.70 5.70 3.01
C LEU A 37 1.86 6.65 2.70
N LYS A 38 2.97 6.14 2.16
CA LYS A 38 4.17 6.94 1.86
C LYS A 38 4.03 7.74 0.59
N LYS A 39 3.29 7.22 -0.39
CA LYS A 39 3.17 7.84 -1.71
C LYS A 39 1.93 7.33 -2.44
N ALA A 40 1.26 8.20 -3.17
CA ALA A 40 0.30 7.84 -4.19
C ALA A 40 0.74 8.48 -5.51
N ILE A 41 0.74 7.72 -6.62
CA ILE A 41 1.20 8.20 -7.92
C ILE A 41 0.24 7.73 -9.00
N PHE A 42 -0.17 8.65 -9.86
CA PHE A 42 -0.81 8.31 -11.12
C PHE A 42 0.24 7.94 -12.18
N ASN A 43 0.08 6.79 -12.81
CA ASN A 43 1.00 6.28 -13.82
C ASN A 43 0.25 5.91 -15.09
N ILE A 44 0.86 6.24 -16.23
CA ILE A 44 0.45 5.78 -17.57
C ILE A 44 1.59 4.91 -18.10
N ALA A 45 1.31 3.63 -18.35
CA ALA A 45 2.28 2.71 -18.94
C ALA A 45 2.42 2.96 -20.45
N GLU A 46 3.49 2.44 -21.07
CA GLU A 46 3.69 2.51 -22.53
C GLU A 46 2.53 1.89 -23.34
N SER A 47 1.74 1.01 -22.72
CA SER A 47 0.54 0.44 -23.34
C SER A 47 -0.67 1.36 -23.30
N ASP A 48 -0.54 2.59 -22.80
CA ASP A 48 -1.63 3.51 -22.42
C ASP A 48 -2.51 2.98 -21.27
N TRP A 49 -1.97 2.04 -20.47
CA TRP A 49 -2.69 1.58 -19.27
C TRP A 49 -2.52 2.61 -18.15
N GLU A 50 -3.65 3.15 -17.68
CA GLU A 50 -3.67 4.10 -16.58
C GLU A 50 -3.94 3.43 -15.24
N SER A 51 -3.18 3.82 -14.22
CA SER A 51 -3.37 3.31 -12.86
C SER A 51 -2.94 4.30 -11.79
N ILE A 52 -3.61 4.22 -10.64
CA ILE A 52 -3.16 4.83 -9.40
C ILE A 52 -2.41 3.78 -8.57
N GLN A 53 -1.21 4.11 -8.13
CA GLN A 53 -0.37 3.24 -7.30
C GLN A 53 -0.21 3.84 -5.91
N TYR A 54 -0.50 3.05 -4.89
CA TYR A 54 -0.32 3.36 -3.48
C TYR A 54 0.91 2.62 -2.97
N GLN A 55 1.82 3.34 -2.34
CA GLN A 55 3.00 2.80 -1.67
C GLN A 55 2.78 2.85 -0.16
N PHE A 56 2.48 1.70 0.43
CA PHE A 56 2.32 1.54 1.87
C PHE A 56 3.63 1.05 2.50
N GLU A 57 3.99 1.59 3.66
CA GLU A 57 5.09 1.07 4.48
C GLU A 57 4.51 0.48 5.76
N ILE A 58 4.80 -0.80 6.01
CA ILE A 58 4.33 -1.52 7.20
C ILE A 58 4.97 -0.93 8.45
N ARG A 59 4.15 -0.76 9.48
CA ARG A 59 4.54 -0.27 10.81
C ARG A 59 4.30 -1.38 11.83
N GLY A 60 5.36 -1.80 12.52
CA GLY A 60 5.33 -2.85 13.53
C GLY A 60 5.32 -4.29 12.98
N GLY A 61 5.40 -5.25 13.90
CA GLY A 61 5.43 -6.69 13.59
C GLY A 61 6.68 -7.17 12.86
N ASP A 62 6.64 -8.41 12.37
CA ASP A 62 7.76 -9.07 11.67
C ASP A 62 8.09 -8.44 10.29
N TYR A 63 7.17 -7.65 9.72
CA TYR A 63 7.32 -7.03 8.40
C TYR A 63 7.53 -5.50 8.48
N ASN A 64 7.82 -4.96 9.65
CA ASN A 64 8.05 -3.52 9.86
C ASN A 64 9.06 -2.93 8.86
N GLY A 65 8.75 -1.77 8.29
CA GLY A 65 9.57 -1.07 7.29
C GLY A 65 9.49 -1.65 5.88
N ARG A 66 8.80 -2.79 5.67
CA ARG A 66 8.58 -3.31 4.32
C ARG A 66 7.57 -2.46 3.56
N THR A 67 7.83 -2.31 2.27
CA THR A 67 6.91 -1.66 1.34
C THR A 67 5.97 -2.65 0.68
N GLU A 68 4.68 -2.32 0.63
CA GLU A 68 3.65 -3.01 -0.13
C GLU A 68 3.05 -2.03 -1.15
N PHE A 69 2.90 -2.47 -2.40
CA PHE A 69 2.34 -1.65 -3.48
C PHE A 69 0.95 -2.15 -3.85
N ALA A 70 -0.07 -1.32 -3.67
CA ALA A 70 -1.40 -1.57 -4.18
C ALA A 70 -1.62 -0.74 -5.45
N SER A 71 -1.96 -1.38 -6.57
CA SER A 71 -2.21 -0.71 -7.85
C SER A 71 -3.61 -0.97 -8.35
N PHE A 72 -4.27 0.08 -8.81
CA PHE A 72 -5.64 0.04 -9.29
C PHE A 72 -5.76 0.79 -10.62
N GLY A 73 -6.43 0.17 -11.60
CA GLY A 73 -6.66 0.79 -12.90
C GLY A 73 -7.68 1.93 -12.80
N THR A 74 -7.49 2.97 -13.61
CA THR A 74 -8.38 4.15 -13.67
C THR A 74 -9.18 4.24 -14.97
N LEU A 75 -9.01 3.28 -15.88
CA LEU A 75 -9.78 3.19 -17.12
C LEU A 75 -11.11 2.46 -16.93
N ASP A 76 -12.15 2.93 -17.61
CA ASP A 76 -13.50 2.34 -17.65
C ASP A 76 -13.69 1.31 -18.77
N GLU A 77 -12.81 1.32 -19.78
CA GLU A 77 -12.70 0.32 -20.84
C GLU A 77 -11.23 -0.04 -21.12
N TRP A 78 -10.97 -1.31 -21.45
CA TRP A 78 -9.67 -1.74 -21.93
C TRP A 78 -9.79 -2.79 -23.03
N LYS A 79 -9.21 -2.50 -24.19
CA LYS A 79 -9.21 -3.41 -25.37
C LYS A 79 -10.63 -3.91 -25.72
N GLY A 80 -11.62 -3.01 -25.73
CA GLY A 80 -13.01 -3.34 -26.03
C GLY A 80 -13.78 -4.06 -24.91
N LYS A 81 -13.21 -4.15 -23.70
CA LYS A 81 -13.87 -4.74 -22.54
C LYS A 81 -14.14 -3.68 -21.49
N SER A 82 -15.40 -3.56 -21.06
CA SER A 82 -15.74 -2.69 -19.95
C SER A 82 -15.07 -3.16 -18.65
N LEU A 83 -14.50 -2.20 -17.93
CA LEU A 83 -13.87 -2.34 -16.63
C LEU A 83 -14.70 -1.70 -15.52
N LYS A 84 -16.00 -1.47 -15.74
CA LYS A 84 -16.90 -0.79 -14.79
C LYS A 84 -16.79 -1.33 -13.35
N TRP A 85 -16.73 -2.64 -13.18
CA TRP A 85 -16.55 -3.26 -11.86
C TRP A 85 -15.17 -2.96 -11.23
N ALA A 86 -14.11 -2.93 -12.06
CA ALA A 86 -12.77 -2.65 -11.59
C ALA A 86 -12.63 -1.17 -11.17
N ILE A 87 -13.14 -0.24 -11.99
CA ILE A 87 -13.10 1.20 -11.66
C ILE A 87 -13.99 1.54 -10.46
N GLU A 88 -15.12 0.86 -10.27
CA GLU A 88 -15.93 0.98 -9.05
C GLU A 88 -15.12 0.56 -7.82
N ARG A 89 -14.32 -0.50 -7.92
CA ARG A 89 -13.41 -0.92 -6.84
C ARG A 89 -12.30 0.11 -6.59
N THR A 90 -11.71 0.66 -7.65
CA THR A 90 -10.72 1.73 -7.56
C THR A 90 -11.28 2.93 -6.79
N MET A 91 -12.47 3.42 -7.17
CA MET A 91 -13.11 4.55 -6.52
C MET A 91 -13.49 4.25 -5.06
N LYS A 92 -13.98 3.05 -4.76
CA LYS A 92 -14.26 2.64 -3.37
C LYS A 92 -13.01 2.70 -2.50
N PHE A 93 -11.89 2.17 -2.99
CA PHE A 93 -10.62 2.19 -2.25
C PHE A 93 -10.12 3.63 -2.07
N PHE A 94 -10.16 4.45 -3.13
CA PHE A 94 -9.78 5.85 -3.09
C PHE A 94 -10.61 6.67 -2.08
N ILE A 95 -11.94 6.56 -2.13
CA ILE A 95 -12.84 7.24 -1.18
C ILE A 95 -12.51 6.82 0.26
N LYS A 96 -12.30 5.52 0.49
CA LYS A 96 -11.93 5.00 1.81
C LYS A 96 -10.60 5.58 2.30
N ALA A 97 -9.60 5.68 1.43
CA ALA A 97 -8.30 6.27 1.76
C ALA A 97 -8.42 7.75 2.16
N LEU A 98 -9.25 8.54 1.46
CA LEU A 98 -9.51 9.94 1.83
C LEU A 98 -10.24 10.05 3.18
N VAL A 99 -11.36 9.35 3.34
CA VAL A 99 -12.20 9.44 4.53
C VAL A 99 -11.45 9.02 5.79
N LEU A 100 -10.69 7.93 5.72
CA LEU A 100 -9.88 7.46 6.84
C LEU A 100 -8.69 8.38 7.16
N ALA A 101 -8.22 9.18 6.19
CA ALA A 101 -7.28 10.26 6.44
C ALA A 101 -7.93 11.54 7.01
N GLY A 102 -9.24 11.51 7.27
CA GLY A 102 -10.01 12.68 7.67
C GLY A 102 -10.16 13.72 6.56
N ASP A 103 -10.18 13.29 5.31
CA ASP A 103 -10.42 14.10 4.12
C ASP A 103 -11.70 13.65 3.39
N ASN A 104 -12.13 14.38 2.38
CA ASN A 104 -13.32 14.04 1.58
C ASN A 104 -13.16 14.38 0.11
N MET A 105 -14.02 13.76 -0.71
CA MET A 105 -14.22 14.15 -2.10
C MET A 105 -14.55 15.64 -2.21
N THR A 106 -13.98 16.29 -3.22
CA THR A 106 -14.23 17.70 -3.52
C THR A 106 -15.16 17.90 -4.71
N GLY A 107 -15.35 16.85 -5.53
CA GLY A 107 -16.13 16.91 -6.76
C GLY A 107 -15.29 17.22 -8.00
N ASN A 108 -13.96 17.37 -7.84
CA ASN A 108 -13.03 17.66 -8.94
C ASN A 108 -12.21 16.41 -9.35
N GLU A 109 -12.49 15.25 -8.77
CA GLU A 109 -11.77 13.99 -9.02
C GLU A 109 -12.22 13.34 -10.34
N GLU A 110 -11.94 14.02 -11.46
CA GLU A 110 -12.42 13.65 -12.79
C GLU A 110 -11.55 12.61 -13.49
N ASP A 111 -10.25 12.54 -13.16
CA ASP A 111 -9.28 11.64 -13.80
C ASP A 111 -8.24 11.08 -12.81
N GLY A 112 -7.35 10.22 -13.32
CA GLY A 112 -6.28 9.61 -12.55
C GLY A 112 -5.33 10.62 -11.88
N LYS A 113 -5.09 11.77 -12.51
CA LYS A 113 -4.21 12.80 -11.97
C LYS A 113 -4.90 13.56 -10.82
N ALA A 114 -6.17 13.88 -10.97
CA ALA A 114 -6.98 14.49 -9.91
C ALA A 114 -7.09 13.57 -8.69
N LEU A 115 -7.21 12.25 -8.90
CA LEU A 115 -7.16 11.23 -7.84
C LEU A 115 -5.82 11.28 -7.07
N GLU A 116 -4.69 11.36 -7.78
CA GLU A 116 -3.36 11.51 -7.15
C GLU A 116 -3.29 12.78 -6.29
N GLU A 117 -3.68 13.93 -6.85
CA GLU A 117 -3.61 15.22 -6.17
C GLU A 117 -4.49 15.25 -4.90
N ALA A 118 -5.69 14.66 -4.97
CA ALA A 118 -6.56 14.52 -3.81
C ALA A 118 -5.91 13.68 -2.69
N LEU A 119 -5.21 12.59 -3.03
CA LEU A 119 -4.49 11.77 -2.05
C LEU A 119 -3.31 12.52 -1.43
N GLN A 120 -2.58 13.32 -2.22
CA GLN A 120 -1.43 14.09 -1.75
C GLN A 120 -1.81 15.17 -0.73
N ARG A 121 -3.06 15.65 -0.75
CA ARG A 121 -3.54 16.68 0.18
C ARG A 121 -3.48 16.24 1.65
N LYS A 122 -3.93 15.02 1.95
CA LYS A 122 -4.05 14.53 3.34
C LYS A 122 -3.83 13.03 3.52
N ALA A 123 -4.14 12.20 2.51
CA ALA A 123 -4.00 10.75 2.63
C ALA A 123 -2.54 10.30 2.68
N VAL A 124 -1.66 10.91 1.88
CA VAL A 124 -0.21 10.64 1.98
C VAL A 124 0.32 11.15 3.33
N GLY A 125 0.98 10.27 4.07
CA GLY A 125 1.42 10.48 5.44
C GLY A 125 0.45 9.97 6.50
N SER A 126 -0.79 9.64 6.13
CA SER A 126 -1.79 9.07 7.04
C SER A 126 -1.56 7.57 7.27
N TYR A 127 -2.03 7.10 8.42
CA TYR A 127 -1.93 5.72 8.85
C TYR A 127 -3.25 4.97 8.63
N TYR A 128 -3.13 3.68 8.35
CA TYR A 128 -4.25 2.79 8.04
C TYR A 128 -3.94 1.37 8.54
N ASN A 129 -4.98 0.56 8.69
CA ASN A 129 -4.84 -0.89 8.66
C ASN A 129 -5.03 -1.39 7.22
N LEU A 130 -3.96 -1.79 6.54
CA LEU A 130 -4.03 -2.39 5.21
C LEU A 130 -4.40 -3.87 5.32
N VAL A 131 -5.55 -4.23 4.78
CA VAL A 131 -6.03 -5.61 4.70
C VAL A 131 -5.62 -6.19 3.35
N ILE A 132 -4.79 -7.22 3.37
CA ILE A 132 -4.36 -7.95 2.17
C ILE A 132 -5.01 -9.33 2.16
N THR A 133 -5.77 -9.62 1.11
CA THR A 133 -6.41 -10.93 0.92
C THR A 133 -5.86 -11.61 -0.33
N GLU A 134 -5.54 -12.90 -0.23
CA GLU A 134 -5.23 -13.73 -1.39
C GLU A 134 -6.46 -14.54 -1.81
N ASN A 135 -6.83 -14.41 -3.09
CA ASN A 135 -7.96 -15.10 -3.68
C ASN A 135 -7.48 -16.00 -4.82
N LYS A 136 -8.16 -17.13 -5.04
CA LYS A 136 -7.90 -18.00 -6.18
C LYS A 136 -8.86 -17.67 -7.32
N GLY A 137 -8.29 -17.40 -8.49
CA GLY A 137 -9.02 -17.25 -9.75
C GLY A 137 -9.59 -18.57 -10.23
N LYS A 138 -10.58 -18.48 -11.13
CA LYS A 138 -11.17 -19.66 -11.79
C LYS A 138 -10.16 -20.47 -12.60
N ASP A 139 -9.08 -19.85 -13.00
CA ASP A 139 -7.94 -20.42 -13.73
C ASP A 139 -6.80 -20.89 -12.81
N GLY A 140 -7.03 -20.91 -11.49
CA GLY A 140 -6.06 -21.36 -10.48
C GLY A 140 -4.98 -20.34 -10.13
N ARG A 141 -4.97 -19.15 -10.76
CA ARG A 141 -4.03 -18.07 -10.41
C ARG A 141 -4.42 -17.42 -9.10
N THR A 142 -3.46 -17.24 -8.19
CA THR A 142 -3.68 -16.45 -6.97
C THR A 142 -3.57 -14.96 -7.30
N PHE A 143 -4.54 -14.17 -6.86
CA PHE A 143 -4.53 -12.72 -6.98
C PHE A 143 -4.74 -12.06 -5.62
N ARG A 144 -4.05 -10.94 -5.41
CA ARG A 144 -4.14 -10.16 -4.17
C ARG A 144 -5.22 -9.09 -4.30
N SER A 145 -5.93 -8.86 -3.22
CA SER A 145 -6.95 -7.83 -3.08
C SER A 145 -6.66 -7.02 -1.82
N TYR A 146 -6.97 -5.73 -1.88
CA TYR A 146 -6.62 -4.77 -0.84
C TYR A 146 -7.88 -4.05 -0.36
N ASP A 147 -7.92 -3.77 0.94
CA ASP A 147 -8.88 -2.88 1.58
C ASP A 147 -8.17 -2.10 2.70
N LEU A 148 -8.79 -1.02 3.19
CA LEU A 148 -8.28 -0.20 4.28
C LEU A 148 -9.23 -0.21 5.46
N GLU A 149 -8.75 -0.39 6.67
CA GLU A 149 -9.54 -0.21 7.88
C GLU A 149 -9.00 0.99 8.67
N GLU A 150 -9.85 1.57 9.50
CA GLU A 150 -9.44 2.63 10.42
C GLU A 150 -8.35 2.09 11.35
N GLU A 151 -7.27 2.84 11.52
CA GLU A 151 -6.27 2.51 12.51
C GLU A 151 -6.77 2.98 13.88
N VAL A 152 -7.25 2.05 14.69
CA VAL A 152 -7.87 2.34 16.01
C VAL A 152 -6.83 2.32 17.15
N THR A 153 -5.54 2.13 16.86
CA THR A 153 -4.47 1.83 17.83
C THR A 153 -3.13 2.19 17.14
N GLN A 154 -2.31 3.18 17.50
CA GLN A 154 -2.09 3.97 18.72
C GLN A 154 -1.71 5.41 18.31
N PRO A 155 -1.78 6.41 19.21
CA PRO A 155 -1.01 7.63 19.03
C PRO A 155 0.42 7.22 18.68
N ILE A 156 1.00 7.89 17.69
CA ILE A 156 2.46 7.95 17.57
C ILE A 156 2.91 8.33 18.97
N THR A 157 3.54 7.40 19.70
CA THR A 157 4.42 7.85 20.77
C THR A 157 5.48 8.61 20.01
N GLU A 158 5.29 9.93 19.92
CA GLU A 158 6.43 10.83 20.02
C GLU A 158 7.27 10.20 21.12
N ALA A 159 8.48 9.74 20.79
CA ALA A 159 9.44 9.50 21.85
C ALA A 159 9.39 10.78 22.68
N ASP A 160 9.08 10.67 23.97
CA ASP A 160 9.33 11.73 24.94
C ASP A 160 10.83 12.02 24.81
N ILE A 161 11.18 12.93 23.90
CA ILE A 161 12.42 13.65 23.97
C ILE A 161 12.11 14.66 25.06
N ASP A 162 12.47 14.30 26.29
CA ASP A 162 12.48 15.24 27.39
C ASP A 162 13.33 16.44 26.95
N ASP A 163 12.82 17.66 27.10
CA ASP A 163 13.54 18.88 26.70
C ASP A 163 14.90 18.99 27.44
N ASP A 164 15.09 18.21 28.51
CA ASP A 164 16.34 18.04 29.26
C ASP A 164 17.47 17.30 28.51
N ASP A 165 17.19 16.64 27.37
CA ASP A 165 18.19 15.92 26.56
C ASP A 165 18.74 16.76 25.38
N PHE A 166 18.36 18.04 25.28
CA PHE A 166 18.97 19.01 24.36
C PHE A 166 20.08 19.82 25.06
N PRO A 167 21.34 19.77 24.58
CA PRO A 167 22.41 20.58 25.14
C PRO A 167 22.32 22.02 24.61
N PHE A 168 21.57 22.89 25.29
CA PHE A 168 21.77 24.33 25.28
C PHE A 168 21.72 24.92 26.69
#